data_AF-A0A1Y1IAS7-F1
#
_entry.id   AF-A0A1Y1IAS7-F1
#
_cell.length_a   1.000
_cell.length_b   1.000
_cell.length_c   1.000
_cell.angle_alpha   90.00
_cell.angle_beta   90.00
_cell.angle_gamma   90.00
#
_symmetry.space_group_name_H-M   'P 1'
#
loop_
_entity.id
_entity.type
_entity.pdbx_description
1 polymer ?
#
loop_
_entity_poly.entity_id
_entity_poly.type
_entity_poly.pdbx_seq_one_letter_code
_entity_poly.pdbx_strand_id
1 'polypeptide(L)'
;MVLRKSLLENAFHTGDLKLICKDGSKVPAHSAVLVSIPYFATKFKEDWSGTTWNLNKKLDLELPCPVDATVIQAFLRYIYGDVWSLGELDPSDASMMQDLFSLAEACGVPDLCSAIDDIVIVSNGQISSVVLA
;
A
#
# COMPACT_ATOMS: atom_id res chain seq x y z
N MET A 1 -6.56 -9.74 -13.66
CA MET A 1 -6.03 -8.50 -13.05
C MET A 1 -5.07 -7.86 -14.04
N VAL A 2 -5.20 -6.56 -14.33
CA VAL A 2 -4.28 -5.87 -15.25
C VAL A 2 -3.09 -5.36 -14.43
N LEU A 3 -1.88 -5.80 -14.77
CA LEU A 3 -0.64 -5.32 -14.16
C LEU A 3 -0.45 -3.84 -14.51
N ARG A 4 -0.50 -2.96 -13.51
CA ARG A 4 -0.20 -1.53 -13.65
C ARG A 4 1.15 -1.17 -13.03
N LYS A 5 2.04 -2.16 -12.85
CA LYS A 5 3.37 -1.98 -12.24
C LYS A 5 4.18 -0.85 -12.88
N SER A 6 4.18 -0.78 -14.21
CA SER A 6 4.82 0.31 -14.96
C SER A 6 4.25 1.70 -14.68
N LEU A 7 2.98 1.79 -14.26
CA LEU A 7 2.37 3.05 -13.84
C LEU A 7 2.93 3.48 -12.48
N LEU A 8 3.13 2.54 -11.53
CA LEU A 8 3.73 2.84 -10.24
C LEU A 8 5.18 3.29 -10.37
N GLU A 9 5.96 2.62 -11.20
CA GLU A 9 7.38 2.95 -11.45
C GLU A 9 7.55 4.38 -11.99
N ASN A 10 6.57 4.87 -12.77
CA ASN A 10 6.59 6.22 -13.33
C ASN A 10 5.89 7.27 -12.46
N ALA A 11 5.35 6.90 -11.28
CA ALA A 11 4.54 7.78 -10.45
C ALA A 11 5.26 9.08 -10.04
N PHE A 12 6.59 9.07 -9.93
CA PHE A 12 7.36 10.29 -9.70
C PHE A 12 7.06 11.38 -10.75
N HIS A 13 6.95 10.99 -12.02
CA HIS A 13 6.65 11.87 -13.14
C HIS A 13 5.14 12.03 -13.37
N THR A 14 4.38 10.93 -13.35
CA THR A 14 2.99 10.90 -13.80
C THR A 14 1.96 11.00 -12.69
N GLY A 15 2.37 10.79 -11.43
CA GLY A 15 1.48 10.82 -10.27
C GLY A 15 0.92 12.22 -10.02
N ASP A 16 -0.36 12.30 -9.68
CA ASP A 16 -1.12 13.52 -9.40
C ASP A 16 -1.25 13.82 -7.90
N LEU A 17 -0.80 12.90 -7.05
CA LEU A 17 -0.79 13.04 -5.61
C LEU A 17 0.46 12.42 -4.97
N LYS A 18 0.64 12.72 -3.68
CA LYS A 18 1.70 12.18 -2.82
C LYS A 18 1.10 11.75 -1.49
N LEU A 19 1.41 10.54 -1.06
CA LEU A 19 1.06 10.03 0.27
C LEU A 19 2.14 10.47 1.26
N ILE A 20 1.72 11.04 2.38
CA ILE A 20 2.64 11.53 3.44
C ILE A 20 3.00 10.35 4.36
N CYS A 21 4.30 10.10 4.50
CA CYS A 21 4.88 9.13 5.41
C CYS A 21 4.90 9.65 6.86
N LYS A 22 5.13 8.75 7.81
CA LYS A 22 5.33 9.06 9.23
C LYS A 22 6.44 10.08 9.50
N ASP A 23 7.52 10.04 8.72
CA ASP A 23 8.66 10.97 8.83
C ASP A 23 8.46 12.28 8.04
N GLY A 24 7.29 12.49 7.43
CA GLY A 24 6.98 13.63 6.58
C GLY A 24 7.52 13.54 5.15
N SER A 25 8.25 12.45 4.82
CA SER A 25 8.59 12.15 3.42
C SER A 25 7.32 11.80 2.62
N LYS A 26 7.46 11.71 1.29
CA LYS A 26 6.31 11.64 0.38
C LYS A 26 6.49 10.58 -0.69
N VAL A 27 5.49 9.72 -0.85
CA VAL A 27 5.45 8.68 -1.89
C VAL A 27 4.46 9.06 -2.99
N PRO A 28 4.90 9.23 -4.25
CA PRO A 28 4.01 9.62 -5.33
C PRO A 28 3.07 8.48 -5.74
N ALA A 29 1.82 8.81 -6.09
CA ALA A 29 0.82 7.86 -6.58
C ALA A 29 -0.21 8.54 -7.51
N HIS A 30 -1.22 7.76 -7.95
CA HIS A 30 -2.26 8.19 -8.88
C HIS A 30 -3.64 8.08 -8.23
N SER A 31 -4.39 9.18 -8.18
CA SER A 31 -5.76 9.21 -7.68
C SER A 31 -6.66 8.21 -8.42
N ALA A 32 -6.48 8.08 -9.74
CA ALA A 32 -7.25 7.14 -10.57
C ALA A 32 -7.08 5.66 -10.18
N VAL A 33 -5.98 5.32 -9.51
CA VAL A 33 -5.76 3.97 -8.97
C VAL A 33 -6.32 3.87 -7.56
N LEU A 34 -6.15 4.90 -6.73
CA LEU A 34 -6.58 4.90 -5.34
C LEU A 34 -8.09 5.11 -5.17
N VAL A 35 -8.79 5.71 -6.14
CA VAL A 35 -10.22 6.06 -6.04
C VAL A 35 -11.14 4.86 -5.84
N SER A 36 -10.69 3.63 -6.16
CA SER A 36 -11.45 2.40 -5.89
C SER A 36 -11.36 1.92 -4.44
N ILE A 37 -10.48 2.51 -3.64
CA ILE A 37 -10.27 2.13 -2.24
C ILE A 37 -11.14 3.04 -1.34
N PRO A 38 -11.92 2.48 -0.39
CA PRO A 38 -12.92 3.24 0.38
C PRO A 38 -12.40 4.50 1.07
N TYR A 39 -11.23 4.41 1.71
CA TYR A 39 -10.61 5.55 2.38
C TYR A 39 -10.33 6.71 1.42
N PHE A 40 -9.63 6.44 0.31
CA PHE A 40 -9.26 7.46 -0.66
C PHE A 40 -10.47 8.00 -1.42
N ALA A 41 -11.45 7.15 -1.75
CA ALA A 41 -12.71 7.59 -2.36
C ALA A 41 -13.45 8.62 -1.49
N THR A 42 -13.39 8.45 -0.17
CA THR A 42 -13.97 9.39 0.80
C THR A 42 -13.14 10.67 0.87
N LYS A 43 -11.81 10.54 1.00
CA LYS A 43 -10.90 11.70 1.09
C LYS A 43 -10.91 12.57 -0.16
N PHE A 44 -10.92 11.98 -1.35
CA PHE A 44 -10.99 12.75 -2.59
C PHE A 44 -12.27 13.57 -2.70
N LYS A 45 -13.41 13.09 -2.18
CA LYS A 45 -14.65 13.88 -2.15
C LYS A 45 -14.54 15.10 -1.24
N GLU A 46 -13.89 14.94 -0.09
CA GLU A 46 -13.66 16.03 0.87
C GLU A 46 -12.66 17.06 0.30
N ASP A 47 -11.49 16.60 -0.13
CA ASP A 47 -10.37 17.47 -0.49
C ASP A 47 -10.51 18.12 -1.87
N TRP A 48 -11.14 17.44 -2.84
CA TRP A 48 -11.34 18.00 -4.19
C TRP A 48 -12.42 19.08 -4.23
N SER A 49 -13.23 19.20 -3.18
CA SER A 49 -14.22 20.26 -3.07
C SER A 49 -13.64 21.61 -2.62
N GLY A 50 -12.40 21.63 -2.08
CA GLY A 50 -11.86 22.80 -1.36
C GLY A 50 -10.57 23.43 -1.89
N THR A 51 -9.78 22.75 -2.76
CA THR A 51 -8.43 23.21 -3.11
C THR A 51 -8.23 23.36 -4.62
N THR A 52 -7.53 24.43 -5.04
CA THR A 52 -7.10 24.65 -6.43
C THR A 52 -6.03 23.63 -6.83
N TRP A 53 -6.46 22.40 -7.14
CA TRP A 53 -5.61 21.37 -7.72
C TRP A 53 -5.32 21.71 -9.19
N ASN A 54 -4.06 21.61 -9.58
CA ASN A 54 -3.67 21.63 -11.00
C ASN A 54 -2.48 20.69 -11.20
N LEU A 55 -2.18 20.37 -12.45
CA LEU A 55 -1.07 19.46 -12.83
C LEU A 55 0.30 19.85 -12.24
N ASN A 56 0.49 21.13 -11.86
CA ASN A 56 1.73 21.62 -11.25
C ASN A 56 1.71 21.57 -9.70
N LYS A 57 0.55 21.30 -9.09
CA LYS A 57 0.36 21.25 -7.64
C LYS A 57 -0.31 19.93 -7.25
N LYS A 58 0.53 18.90 -7.10
CA LYS A 58 0.12 17.55 -6.65
C LYS A 58 -0.54 17.64 -5.27
N LEU A 59 -1.58 16.84 -5.06
CA LEU A 59 -2.27 16.74 -3.77
C LEU A 59 -1.39 15.97 -2.79
N ASP A 60 -1.06 16.55 -1.64
CA ASP A 60 -0.45 15.80 -0.56
C ASP A 60 -1.57 15.25 0.34
N LEU A 61 -1.55 13.95 0.61
CA LEU A 61 -2.63 13.25 1.30
C LEU A 61 -2.09 12.45 2.48
N GLU A 62 -2.69 12.67 3.64
CA GLU A 62 -2.37 11.93 4.86
C GLU A 62 -2.98 10.53 4.82
N LEU A 63 -2.31 9.55 5.42
CA LEU A 63 -2.81 8.18 5.56
C LEU A 63 -3.62 8.04 6.85
N PRO A 64 -4.52 7.03 6.95
CA PRO A 64 -5.34 6.83 8.14
C PRO A 64 -4.50 6.39 9.35
N CYS A 65 -3.28 5.90 9.13
CA CYS A 65 -2.31 5.57 10.15
C CYS A 65 -0.90 5.99 9.70
N PRO A 66 -0.02 6.39 10.64
CA PRO A 66 1.34 6.78 10.32
C PRO A 66 2.19 5.55 10.01
N VAL A 67 2.71 5.47 8.78
CA VAL A 67 3.56 4.36 8.32
C VAL A 67 4.78 4.87 7.55
N ASP A 68 5.82 4.04 7.48
CA ASP A 68 7.04 4.36 6.76
C ASP A 68 6.91 4.14 5.24
N ALA A 69 7.82 4.75 4.47
CA ALA A 69 7.77 4.72 3.01
C ALA A 69 7.81 3.30 2.43
N THR A 70 8.48 2.35 3.09
CA THR A 70 8.55 0.95 2.68
C THR A 70 7.18 0.28 2.75
N VAL A 71 6.43 0.49 3.83
CA VAL A 71 5.06 -0.01 4.02
C VAL A 71 4.14 0.55 2.92
N ILE A 72 4.23 1.85 2.66
CA ILE A 72 3.43 2.50 1.59
C ILE A 72 3.80 1.91 0.21
N GLN A 73 5.07 1.67 -0.05
CA GLN A 73 5.51 1.06 -1.31
C GLN A 73 4.96 -0.35 -1.48
N ALA A 74 4.98 -1.19 -0.43
CA ALA A 74 4.41 -2.53 -0.47
C ALA A 74 2.89 -2.48 -0.72
N PHE A 75 2.18 -1.60 0.01
CA PHE A 75 0.76 -1.35 -0.20
C PHE A 75 0.46 -0.94 -1.65
N LEU A 76 1.17 0.06 -2.18
CA LEU A 76 0.98 0.53 -3.55
C LEU A 76 1.31 -0.55 -4.59
N ARG A 77 2.36 -1.36 -4.40
CA ARG A 77 2.66 -2.47 -5.33
C ARG A 77 1.48 -3.42 -5.44
N TYR A 78 0.89 -3.81 -4.31
CA TYR A 78 -0.30 -4.66 -4.29
C TYR A 78 -1.47 -4.00 -5.02
N ILE A 79 -1.80 -2.75 -4.68
CA ILE A 79 -2.91 -2.00 -5.29
C ILE A 79 -2.74 -1.82 -6.80
N TYR A 80 -1.50 -1.65 -7.28
CA TYR A 80 -1.19 -1.54 -8.71
C TYR A 80 -1.13 -2.90 -9.42
N GLY A 81 -1.44 -3.96 -8.70
CA GLY A 81 -1.65 -5.30 -9.22
C GLY A 81 -0.44 -6.22 -9.16
N ASP A 82 0.65 -5.81 -8.50
CA ASP A 82 1.83 -6.65 -8.28
C ASP A 82 1.68 -7.47 -6.98
N VAL A 83 0.72 -8.39 -6.97
CA VAL A 83 0.39 -9.21 -5.79
C VAL A 83 1.55 -10.09 -5.35
N TRP A 84 2.37 -10.53 -6.31
CA TRP A 84 3.55 -11.37 -6.07
C TRP A 84 4.60 -10.68 -5.20
N SER A 85 4.66 -9.35 -5.23
CA SER A 85 5.61 -8.58 -4.40
C SER A 85 5.38 -8.74 -2.90
N LEU A 86 4.20 -9.21 -2.46
CA LEU A 86 3.99 -9.55 -1.04
C LEU A 86 4.84 -10.75 -0.61
N GLY A 87 5.07 -11.71 -1.51
CA GLY A 87 5.93 -12.87 -1.24
C GLY A 87 7.43 -12.53 -1.17
N GLU A 88 7.81 -11.31 -1.57
CA GLU A 88 9.18 -10.79 -1.44
C GLU A 88 9.41 -10.11 -0.08
N LEU A 89 8.36 -9.87 0.71
CA LEU A 89 8.48 -9.31 2.05
C LEU A 89 9.08 -10.35 2.99
N ASP A 90 9.95 -9.91 3.90
CA ASP A 90 10.46 -10.78 4.96
C ASP A 90 9.34 -11.03 5.98
N PRO A 91 8.80 -12.25 6.08
CA PRO A 91 7.73 -12.55 7.05
C PRO A 91 8.22 -12.48 8.50
N SER A 92 9.54 -12.46 8.72
CA SER A 92 10.14 -12.29 10.05
C SER A 92 10.08 -10.84 10.53
N ASP A 93 9.88 -9.88 9.61
CA ASP A 93 9.68 -8.48 9.94
C ASP A 93 8.22 -8.24 10.37
N ALA A 94 7.94 -8.65 11.60
CA ALA A 94 6.61 -8.53 12.21
C ALA A 94 6.10 -7.08 12.23
N SER A 95 7.01 -6.09 12.34
CA SER A 95 6.62 -4.67 12.35
C SER A 95 6.12 -4.24 10.99
N MET A 96 6.85 -4.55 9.92
CA MET A 96 6.45 -4.25 8.56
C MET A 96 5.11 -4.92 8.20
N MET A 97 4.94 -6.19 8.57
CA MET A 97 3.72 -6.94 8.29
C MET A 97 2.51 -6.37 9.05
N GLN A 98 2.70 -6.02 10.33
CA GLN A 98 1.66 -5.40 11.15
C GLN A 98 1.27 -4.02 10.62
N ASP A 99 2.25 -3.18 10.25
CA ASP A 99 1.98 -1.84 9.72
C ASP A 99 1.26 -1.92 8.36
N LEU A 100 1.64 -2.87 7.50
CA LEU A 100 0.96 -3.12 6.23
C LEU A 100 -0.47 -3.61 6.42
N PHE A 101 -0.69 -4.52 7.38
CA PHE A 101 -2.03 -4.99 7.74
C PHE A 101 -2.90 -3.84 8.26
N SER A 102 -2.39 -3.05 9.21
CA SER A 102 -3.11 -1.92 9.79
C SER A 102 -3.43 -0.86 8.74
N LEU A 103 -2.52 -0.60 7.80
CA LEU A 103 -2.80 0.30 6.67
C LEU A 103 -3.89 -0.26 5.75
N ALA A 104 -3.83 -1.55 5.41
CA ALA A 104 -4.82 -2.20 4.55
C ALA A 104 -6.22 -2.18 5.17
N GLU A 105 -6.33 -2.52 6.44
CA GLU A 105 -7.58 -2.51 7.21
C GLU A 105 -8.15 -1.09 7.27
N ALA A 106 -7.35 -0.10 7.67
CA ALA A 106 -7.79 1.27 7.81
C ALA A 106 -8.14 1.92 6.46
N CYS A 107 -7.53 1.47 5.36
CA CYS A 107 -7.89 1.88 4.00
C CYS A 107 -9.15 1.20 3.46
N GLY A 108 -9.56 0.08 4.06
CA GLY A 108 -10.68 -0.75 3.60
C GLY A 108 -10.31 -1.68 2.44
N VAL A 109 -9.16 -2.35 2.51
CA VAL A 109 -8.64 -3.28 1.48
C VAL A 109 -8.60 -4.72 2.03
N PRO A 110 -9.75 -5.40 2.16
CA PRO A 110 -9.83 -6.71 2.81
C PRO A 110 -9.03 -7.80 2.09
N ASP A 111 -8.94 -7.75 0.76
CA ASP A 111 -8.16 -8.72 -0.03
C ASP A 111 -6.66 -8.68 0.32
N LEU A 112 -6.13 -7.49 0.67
CA LEU A 112 -4.76 -7.35 1.12
C LEU A 112 -4.59 -7.87 2.55
N CYS A 113 -5.55 -7.62 3.44
CA CYS A 113 -5.54 -8.20 4.79
C CYS A 113 -5.46 -9.74 4.72
N SER A 114 -6.32 -10.38 3.91
CA SER A 114 -6.31 -11.84 3.73
C SER A 114 -4.99 -12.34 3.13
N ALA A 115 -4.42 -11.64 2.16
CA ALA A 115 -3.13 -12.01 1.58
C ALA A 115 -1.97 -11.96 2.59
N ILE A 116 -2.00 -10.99 3.52
CA ILE A 116 -1.02 -10.87 4.60
C ILE A 116 -1.19 -12.02 5.61
N ASP A 117 -2.43 -12.33 6.01
CA ASP A 117 -2.73 -13.43 6.93
C ASP A 117 -2.20 -14.77 6.39
N ASP A 118 -2.40 -15.05 5.10
CA ASP A 118 -1.91 -16.27 4.45
C ASP A 118 -0.37 -16.38 4.53
N ILE A 119 0.36 -15.28 4.33
CA ILE A 119 1.83 -15.26 4.39
C ILE A 119 2.34 -15.52 5.82
N VAL A 120 1.71 -14.90 6.81
CA VAL A 120 2.07 -15.07 8.22
C VAL A 120 1.80 -16.51 8.69
N ILE A 121 0.67 -17.10 8.28
CA ILE A 121 0.34 -18.50 8.59
C ILE A 121 1.36 -19.47 7.97
N VAL A 122 1.72 -19.28 6.69
CA VAL A 122 2.70 -20.13 6.01
C VAL A 122 4.07 -20.09 6.69
N SER A 123 4.47 -18.92 7.17
CA SER A 123 5.76 -18.72 7.85
C SER A 123 5.81 -19.40 9.22
N ASN A 124 4.69 -19.42 9.96
CA ASN A 124 4.56 -20.21 11.19
C ASN A 124 4.46 -21.73 10.95
N GLY A 125 4.14 -22.14 9.71
CA GLY A 125 4.01 -23.53 9.28
C GLY A 125 5.31 -24.21 8.84
N GLN A 126 6.44 -23.50 8.75
CA GLN A 126 7.77 -24.11 8.57
C GLN A 126 8.27 -24.76 9.87
N ILE A 127 7.54 -25.76 10.34
CA ILE A 127 8.06 -26.76 11.28
C ILE A 127 8.82 -27.77 10.44
N SER A 128 10.16 -27.75 10.56
CA SER A 128 11.05 -28.78 10.03
C SER A 128 10.50 -30.18 10.35
N SER A 129 9.96 -30.85 9.34
CA SER A 129 9.80 -32.30 9.39
C SER A 129 11.18 -32.94 9.22
N VAL A 130 11.96 -32.95 10.29
CA VAL A 130 13.04 -33.94 10.43
C VAL A 130 12.34 -35.26 10.79
N VAL A 131 11.88 -35.95 9.75
CA VAL A 131 11.52 -37.36 9.89
C VAL A 131 12.81 -38.16 9.81
N LEU A 132 13.18 -38.67 10.99
CA LEU A 132 14.01 -39.82 11.31
C LEU A 132 14.48 -40.69 10.12
N ALA A 133 15.81 -40.90 10.06
CA ALA A 133 16.42 -42.18 9.70
C ALA A 133 17.61 -42.44 10.63
#